data_AF-A0A327Y6E5-F1
#
_entry.id   AF-A0A327Y6E5-F1
#
_cell.length_a   1.000
_cell.length_b   1.000
_cell.length_c   1.000
_cell.angle_alpha   90.00
_cell.angle_beta   90.00
_cell.angle_gamma   90.00
#
_symmetry.space_group_name_H-M   'P 1'
#
loop_
_entity.id
_entity.type
_entity.pdbx_description
1 polymer ?
#
loop_
_entity_poly.entity_id
_entity_poly.type
_entity_poly.pdbx_seq_one_letter_code
_entity_poly.pdbx_strand_id
1 'polypeptide(L)'
;MEQISVRKVAHVILMARETRRGEGEMRGLIEHMTEEEQAALVAIMWIGRDAFDAGEWDEAYGTALTEASTPTADYLIGTPHLADHLESGLEALGYDVQDEEDELLRRGA
;
A
#
# COMPACT_ATOMS: atom_id res chain seq x y z
N MET A 1 11.50 5.55 1.20
CA MET A 1 10.44 5.77 2.21
C MET A 1 10.97 5.22 3.52
N GLU A 2 10.79 5.94 4.62
CA GLU A 2 11.34 5.54 5.92
C GLU A 2 10.41 4.59 6.69
N GLN A 3 9.09 4.68 6.43
CA GLN A 3 8.06 4.01 7.23
C GLN A 3 7.62 2.65 6.67
N ILE A 4 7.76 2.41 5.37
CA ILE A 4 7.42 1.13 4.73
C ILE A 4 8.35 0.85 3.54
N SER A 5 8.74 -0.40 3.36
CA SER A 5 9.55 -0.83 2.21
C SER A 5 8.69 -1.02 0.95
N VAL A 6 9.19 -0.63 -0.23
CA VAL A 6 8.51 -0.80 -1.52
C VAL A 6 8.07 -2.25 -1.73
N ARG A 7 8.93 -3.22 -1.42
CA ARG A 7 8.62 -4.66 -1.45
C ARG A 7 7.36 -5.06 -0.68
N LYS A 8 7.12 -4.47 0.49
CA LYS A 8 5.89 -4.76 1.27
C LYS A 8 4.65 -4.23 0.54
N VAL A 9 4.75 -3.05 -0.08
CA VAL A 9 3.66 -2.47 -0.87
C VAL A 9 3.41 -3.29 -2.13
N ALA A 10 4.45 -3.71 -2.85
CA ALA A 10 4.36 -4.62 -3.99
C ALA A 10 3.67 -5.94 -3.63
N HIS A 11 3.97 -6.52 -2.46
CA HIS A 11 3.29 -7.73 -2.00
C HIS A 11 1.78 -7.50 -1.77
N VAL A 12 1.38 -6.34 -1.24
CA VAL A 12 -0.04 -5.96 -1.10
C VAL A 12 -0.69 -5.81 -2.48
N ILE A 13 -0.03 -5.16 -3.44
CA ILE A 13 -0.51 -5.00 -4.82
C ILE A 13 -0.80 -6.36 -5.48
N LEU A 14 0.15 -7.29 -5.40
CA LEU A 14 0.00 -8.64 -5.92
C LEU A 14 -1.22 -9.35 -5.33
N MET A 15 -1.38 -9.31 -4.00
CA MET A 15 -2.51 -9.95 -3.33
C MET A 15 -3.85 -9.26 -3.64
N ALA A 16 -3.88 -7.93 -3.78
CA ALA A 16 -5.07 -7.16 -4.14
C ALA A 16 -5.59 -7.52 -5.55
N ARG A 17 -4.70 -7.90 -6.48
CA ARG A 17 -5.06 -8.38 -7.82
C ARG A 17 -5.69 -9.78 -7.80
N GLU A 18 -5.40 -10.59 -6.78
CA GLU A 18 -5.93 -11.96 -6.64
C GLU A 18 -7.26 -12.01 -5.87
N THR A 19 -8.35 -11.54 -6.48
CA THR A 19 -9.65 -11.25 -5.81
C THR A 19 -10.21 -12.32 -4.86
N ARG A 20 -10.04 -13.63 -5.11
CA ARG A 20 -10.66 -14.70 -4.28
C ARG A 20 -9.72 -15.42 -3.32
N ARG A 21 -8.40 -15.34 -3.52
CA ARG A 21 -7.40 -16.03 -2.67
C ARG A 21 -6.53 -15.03 -1.91
N GLY A 22 -6.25 -13.89 -2.50
CA GLY A 22 -5.37 -12.87 -1.93
C GLY A 22 -5.98 -12.10 -0.78
N GLU A 23 -7.31 -11.96 -0.66
CA GLU A 23 -7.91 -11.12 0.40
C GLU A 23 -7.51 -11.55 1.82
N GLY A 24 -7.56 -12.85 2.13
CA GLY A 24 -7.21 -13.36 3.46
C GLY A 24 -5.71 -13.21 3.77
N GLU A 25 -4.86 -13.41 2.77
CA GLU A 25 -3.41 -13.25 2.90
C GLU A 25 -3.04 -11.76 3.02
N MET A 26 -3.69 -10.90 2.24
CA MET A 26 -3.53 -9.45 2.28
C MET A 26 -3.94 -8.89 3.65
N ARG A 27 -5.11 -9.31 4.15
CA ARG A 27 -5.55 -8.98 5.50
C ARG A 27 -4.50 -9.36 6.53
N GLY A 28 -4.06 -10.62 6.50
CA GLY A 28 -3.04 -11.12 7.41
C GLY A 28 -1.76 -10.29 7.34
N LEU A 29 -1.27 -9.96 6.14
CA LEU A 29 -0.09 -9.12 5.98
C LEU A 29 -0.27 -7.74 6.60
N ILE A 30 -1.39 -7.06 6.30
CA ILE A 30 -1.67 -5.70 6.80
C ILE A 30 -1.81 -5.71 8.32
N GLU A 31 -2.49 -6.71 8.89
CA GLU A 31 -2.65 -6.85 10.36
C GLU A 31 -1.32 -7.11 11.09
N HIS A 32 -0.30 -7.63 10.40
CA HIS A 32 1.05 -7.81 10.96
C HIS A 32 1.97 -6.59 10.74
N MET A 33 1.53 -5.58 10.00
CA MET A 33 2.26 -4.32 9.86
C MET A 33 2.16 -3.48 11.13
N THR A 34 3.19 -2.68 11.41
CA THR A 34 3.12 -1.68 12.49
C THR A 34 2.13 -0.57 12.13
N GLU A 35 1.72 0.25 13.11
CA GLU A 35 0.83 1.39 12.87
C GLU A 35 1.43 2.38 11.85
N GLU A 36 2.75 2.60 11.92
CA GLU A 36 3.48 3.45 10.97
C GLU A 36 3.49 2.85 9.56
N GLU A 37 3.68 1.55 9.44
CA GLU A 37 3.65 0.86 8.14
C GLU A 37 2.24 0.91 7.53
N GLN A 38 1.20 0.71 8.33
CA GLN A 38 -0.19 0.80 7.90
C GLN A 38 -0.55 2.22 7.45
N ALA A 39 -0.17 3.24 8.22
CA ALA A 39 -0.40 4.63 7.85
C ALA A 39 0.35 5.02 6.57
N ALA A 40 1.59 4.56 6.40
CA ALA A 40 2.35 4.77 5.17
C ALA A 40 1.68 4.11 3.97
N LEU A 41 1.14 2.89 4.13
CA LEU A 41 0.40 2.21 3.06
C LEU A 41 -0.87 2.98 2.65
N VAL A 42 -1.60 3.52 3.62
CA VAL A 42 -2.77 4.39 3.36
C VAL A 42 -2.37 5.67 2.66
N ALA A 43 -1.29 6.32 3.08
CA ALA A 43 -0.79 7.55 2.46
C ALA A 43 -0.40 7.32 1.00
N ILE A 44 0.30 6.22 0.69
CA ILE A 44 0.63 5.84 -0.69
C ILE A 44 -0.64 5.67 -1.53
N MET A 45 -1.64 4.95 -1.00
CA MET A 45 -2.93 4.77 -1.69
C MET A 45 -3.64 6.11 -1.93
N TRP A 46 -3.63 7.02 -0.96
CA TRP A 46 -4.23 8.34 -1.12
C TRP A 46 -3.52 9.20 -2.18
N ILE A 47 -2.19 9.13 -2.23
CA ILE A 47 -1.41 9.84 -3.26
C ILE A 47 -1.76 9.29 -4.65
N GLY A 48 -1.78 7.97 -4.82
CA GLY A 48 -2.10 7.36 -6.12
C GLY A 48 -3.57 7.41 -6.54
N ARG A 49 -4.45 8.02 -5.73
CA ARG A 49 -5.81 8.39 -6.14
C ARG A 49 -6.02 9.90 -6.22
N ASP A 50 -4.93 10.67 -6.20
CA ASP A 50 -4.90 12.13 -6.25
C ASP A 50 -5.65 12.81 -5.09
N ALA A 51 -5.69 12.18 -3.91
CA ALA A 51 -6.22 12.81 -2.70
C ALA A 51 -5.18 13.70 -1.98
N PHE A 52 -3.90 13.41 -2.19
CA PHE A 52 -2.75 14.22 -1.80
C PHE A 52 -1.72 14.17 -2.94
N ASP A 53 -0.92 15.21 -3.08
CA ASP A 53 0.23 15.20 -4.00
C ASP A 53 1.43 14.46 -3.38
N ALA A 54 2.36 13.98 -4.21
CA ALA A 54 3.60 13.34 -3.74
C ALA A 54 4.46 14.27 -2.87
N GLY A 55 4.36 15.59 -3.06
CA GLY A 55 5.01 16.60 -2.24
C GLY A 55 4.38 16.79 -0.85
N GLU A 56 3.18 16.23 -0.62
CA GLU A 56 2.40 16.33 0.62
C GLU A 56 2.50 15.05 1.46
N TRP A 57 3.56 14.27 1.28
CA TRP A 57 3.78 12.99 1.99
C TRP A 57 3.59 13.10 3.50
N ASP A 58 4.22 14.08 4.15
CA ASP A 58 4.16 14.24 5.60
C ASP A 58 2.74 14.53 6.11
N GLU A 59 1.95 15.26 5.32
CA GLU A 59 0.55 15.56 5.62
C GLU A 59 -0.33 14.33 5.42
N ALA A 60 -0.19 13.64 4.28
CA ALA A 60 -0.91 12.40 3.99
C ALA A 60 -0.64 11.33 5.06
N TYR A 61 0.62 11.13 5.43
CA TYR A 61 1.05 10.19 6.45
C TYR A 61 0.54 10.58 7.85
N GLY A 62 0.70 11.84 8.24
CA GLY A 62 0.21 12.35 9.53
C GLY A 62 -1.32 12.24 9.67
N THR A 63 -2.04 12.48 8.57
CA THR A 63 -3.49 12.31 8.49
C THR A 63 -3.86 10.83 8.63
N ALA A 64 -3.19 9.94 7.91
CA ALA A 64 -3.44 8.50 7.99
C ALA A 64 -3.22 7.95 9.41
N LEU A 65 -2.17 8.39 10.11
CA LEU A 65 -1.93 8.05 11.52
C LEU A 65 -3.04 8.54 12.44
N THR A 66 -3.52 9.77 12.22
CA THR A 66 -4.50 10.41 13.13
C THR A 66 -5.91 9.88 12.91
N GLU A 67 -6.28 9.56 11.66
CA GLU A 67 -7.63 9.14 11.27
C GLU A 67 -7.86 7.62 11.28
N ALA A 68 -6.87 6.82 11.71
CA ALA A 68 -6.91 5.35 11.79
C ALA A 68 -7.92 4.78 12.81
N SER A 69 -9.19 5.10 12.61
CA SER A 69 -10.32 4.74 13.48
C SER A 69 -11.05 3.46 13.05
N THR A 70 -10.82 3.01 11.82
CA THR A 70 -11.26 1.72 11.26
C THR A 70 -10.03 0.84 11.08
N PRO A 71 -10.10 -0.50 11.29
CA PRO A 71 -8.99 -1.37 10.99
C PRO A 71 -8.48 -1.13 9.57
N THR A 72 -7.19 -0.81 9.42
CA THR A 72 -6.61 -0.41 8.13
C THR A 72 -6.83 -1.48 7.06
N ALA A 73 -6.76 -2.76 7.43
CA ALA A 73 -7.05 -3.87 6.54
C ALA A 73 -8.46 -3.78 5.94
N ASP A 74 -9.48 -3.48 6.75
CA ASP A 74 -10.87 -3.35 6.28
C ASP A 74 -11.02 -2.15 5.33
N TYR A 75 -10.39 -1.03 5.67
CA TYR A 75 -10.41 0.17 4.84
C TYR A 75 -9.78 -0.07 3.46
N LEU A 76 -8.58 -0.68 3.43
CA LEU A 76 -7.85 -0.96 2.20
C LEU A 76 -8.56 -2.05 1.37
N ILE A 77 -8.99 -3.16 1.97
CA ILE A 77 -9.73 -4.23 1.27
C ILE A 77 -11.02 -3.68 0.65
N GLY A 78 -11.71 -2.78 1.34
CA GLY A 78 -12.92 -2.13 0.83
C GLY A 78 -12.67 -1.05 -0.22
N THR A 79 -11.41 -0.67 -0.47
CA THR A 79 -11.06 0.38 -1.43
C THR A 79 -11.08 -0.17 -2.86
N PRO A 80 -11.97 0.32 -3.75
CA PRO A 80 -11.94 -0.05 -5.15
C PRO A 80 -10.61 0.32 -5.79
N HIS A 81 -10.13 -0.49 -6.74
CA HIS A 81 -8.89 -0.21 -7.47
C HIS A 81 -7.65 -0.03 -6.57
N LEU A 82 -7.62 -0.67 -5.39
CA LEU A 82 -6.51 -0.56 -4.44
C LEU A 82 -5.14 -0.79 -5.08
N ALA A 83 -5.01 -1.84 -5.90
CA ALA A 83 -3.76 -2.15 -6.58
C ALA A 83 -3.30 -0.99 -7.47
N ASP A 84 -4.20 -0.48 -8.33
CA ASP A 84 -3.91 0.61 -9.26
C ASP A 84 -3.50 1.90 -8.51
N HIS A 85 -4.14 2.18 -7.36
CA HIS A 85 -3.80 3.32 -6.52
C HIS A 85 -2.45 3.17 -5.82
N LEU A 86 -2.13 1.99 -5.30
CA LEU A 86 -0.83 1.75 -4.68
C LEU A 86 0.31 1.84 -5.72
N GLU A 87 0.09 1.35 -6.93
CA GLU A 87 1.05 1.46 -8.04
C GLU A 87 1.30 2.92 -8.42
N SER A 88 0.22 3.66 -8.69
CA SER A 88 0.30 5.08 -9.04
C SER A 88 0.95 5.91 -7.93
N GLY A 89 0.68 5.58 -6.66
CA GLY A 89 1.28 6.26 -5.52
C GLY A 89 2.78 6.01 -5.39
N LEU A 90 3.24 4.78 -5.62
CA LEU A 90 4.67 4.45 -5.65
C LEU A 90 5.39 5.16 -6.81
N GLU A 91 4.78 5.18 -8.00
CA GLU A 91 5.32 5.88 -9.17
C GLU A 91 5.44 7.39 -8.90
N ALA A 92 4.40 8.01 -8.34
CA ALA A 92 4.40 9.42 -7.97
C ALA A 92 5.49 9.76 -6.94
N LEU A 93 5.82 8.83 -6.04
CA LEU A 93 6.90 8.95 -5.06
C LEU A 93 8.28 8.59 -5.62
N GLY A 94 8.38 8.24 -6.91
CA GLY A 94 9.62 7.96 -7.62
C GLY A 94 10.15 6.53 -7.46
N TYR A 95 9.30 5.57 -7.11
CA TYR A 95 9.65 4.15 -7.03
C TYR A 95 9.12 3.39 -8.25
N ASP A 96 9.95 2.49 -8.78
CA ASP A 96 9.53 1.55 -9.82
C ASP A 96 8.93 0.30 -9.16
N VAL A 97 7.64 0.09 -9.39
CA VAL A 97 6.90 -1.06 -8.85
C VAL A 97 7.19 -2.33 -9.64
N GLN A 98 7.43 -2.20 -10.95
CA GLN A 98 7.60 -3.35 -11.84
C GLN A 98 8.88 -4.11 -11.50
N ASP A 99 9.96 -3.40 -11.20
CA ASP A 99 11.23 -3.99 -10.80
C ASP A 99 11.11 -4.85 -9.52
N GLU A 100 10.32 -4.40 -8.56
CA GLU A 100 10.11 -5.09 -7.28
C GLU A 100 9.12 -6.27 -7.40
N GLU A 101 8.06 -6.14 -8.20
CA GLU A 101 7.17 -7.26 -8.52
C GLU A 101 7.94 -8.39 -9.24
N ASP A 102 8.79 -8.04 -10.20
CA ASP A 102 9.65 -8.98 -10.92
C ASP A 102 10.61 -9.74 -9.99
N GLU A 103 11.21 -9.06 -9.02
CA GLU A 103 12.08 -9.69 -8.02
C GLU A 103 11.28 -10.66 -7.12
N LEU A 104 10.09 -10.25 -6.68
CA LEU A 104 9.21 -11.09 -5.86
C LEU A 104 8.81 -12.38 -6.60
N LEU A 105 8.43 -12.26 -7.87
CA LEU A 105 8.06 -13.41 -8.71
C LEU A 105 9.25 -14.35 -8.97
N ARG A 106 10.47 -13.83 -9.19
CA ARG A 106 11.68 -14.65 -9.37
C ARG A 106 12.09 -15.40 -8.11
N ARG A 107 11.80 -14.85 -6.93
CA ARG A 107 12.19 -15.43 -5.64
C ARG A 107 11.17 -16.42 -5.08
N GLY A 108 9.93 -16.38 -5.58
CA GLY A 108 8.87 -17.35 -5.27
C GLY A 108 8.88 -18.63 -6.11
N ALA A 109 9.79 -18.75 -7.09
CA ALA A 109 9.94 -19.88 -8.01
C ALA A 109 11.00 -20.91 -7.58
#